data_AF-A0AAD4MKA1-F1
#
_entry.id   AF-A0AAD4MKA1-F1
#
_cell.length_a   1.000
_cell.length_b   1.000
_cell.length_c   1.000
_cell.angle_alpha   90.00
_cell.angle_beta   90.00
_cell.angle_gamma   90.00
#
_symmetry.space_group_name_H-M   'P 1'
#
loop_
_entity.id
_entity.type
_entity.pdbx_description
1 polymer ?
#
loop_
_entity_poly.entity_id
_entity_poly.type
_entity_poly.pdbx_seq_one_letter_code
_entity_poly.pdbx_strand_id
1 'polypeptide(L)'
;MEVYLDWICQAWDVIPKCTIEKSFKDCGITVSLDGSEDDMIHCFKQHGPVPEGREMLREARIANAEIDLTNEPEEDLGENYEN
;
A
#
# COMPACT_ATOMS: atom_id res chain seq x y z
N MET A 1 12.74 12.56 28.05
CA MET A 1 11.97 12.33 26.80
C MET A 1 12.83 12.72 25.59
N GLU A 2 13.48 13.88 25.62
CA GLU A 2 14.41 14.34 24.57
C GLU A 2 15.53 13.35 24.22
N VAL A 3 16.15 12.69 25.22
CA VAL A 3 17.17 11.64 24.99
C VAL A 3 16.67 10.50 24.09
N TYR A 4 15.39 10.13 24.17
CA TYR A 4 14.82 9.09 23.32
C TYR A 4 14.52 9.59 21.90
N LEU A 5 14.13 10.86 21.77
CA LEU A 5 13.86 11.46 20.47
C LEU A 5 15.15 11.61 19.66
N ASP A 6 16.22 12.08 20.30
CA ASP A 6 17.53 12.18 19.66
C ASP A 6 18.06 10.81 19.23
N TRP A 7 17.90 9.79 20.08
CA TRP A 7 18.29 8.42 19.73
C TRP A 7 17.49 7.88 18.54
N ILE A 8 16.17 8.14 18.49
CA ILE A 8 15.33 7.74 17.35
C ILE A 8 15.79 8.44 16.07
N CYS A 9 16.00 9.75 16.08
CA CYS A 9 16.46 10.50 14.91
C CYS A 9 17.81 9.96 14.40
N GLN A 10 18.78 9.80 15.30
CA GLN A 10 20.10 9.26 14.95
C GLN A 10 20.01 7.84 14.38
N ALA A 11 19.12 7.00 14.91
CA ALA A 11 18.88 5.65 14.41
C ALA A 11 18.27 5.65 13.00
N TRP A 12 17.43 6.63 12.65
CA TRP A 12 16.91 6.77 11.30
C TRP A 12 17.97 7.31 10.33
N ASP A 13 18.83 8.23 10.75
CA ASP A 13 19.88 8.82 9.92
C ASP A 13 20.92 7.79 9.44
N VAL A 14 21.14 6.71 10.19
CA VAL A 14 22.07 5.64 9.79
C VAL A 14 21.48 4.68 8.76
N ILE A 15 20.16 4.69 8.53
CA ILE A 15 19.50 3.80 7.58
C ILE A 15 19.55 4.45 6.18
N PRO A 16 20.15 3.81 5.17
CA PRO A 16 20.16 4.36 3.82
C PRO A 16 18.74 4.58 3.30
N LYS A 17 18.51 5.73 2.66
CA LYS A 17 17.21 6.09 2.06
C LYS A 17 16.64 4.99 1.16
N CYS A 18 17.49 4.37 0.33
CA CYS A 18 17.09 3.30 -0.57
C CYS A 18 16.57 2.05 0.19
N THR A 19 17.07 1.77 1.38
CA THR A 19 16.60 0.68 2.24
C THR A 19 15.20 0.97 2.76
N ILE A 20 14.95 2.23 3.14
CA ILE A 20 13.62 2.69 3.57
C ILE A 20 12.65 2.58 2.40
N GLU A 21 12.97 3.17 1.25
CA GLU A 21 12.09 3.12 0.06
C GLU A 21 11.77 1.68 -0.37
N LYS A 22 12.79 0.81 -0.35
CA LYS A 22 12.62 -0.61 -0.67
C LYS A 22 11.68 -1.31 0.31
N SER A 23 11.75 -1.03 1.61
CA SER A 23 10.88 -1.70 2.59
C SER A 23 9.40 -1.38 2.36
N PHE A 24 9.07 -0.17 1.90
CA PHE A 24 7.69 0.19 1.57
C PHE A 24 7.18 -0.58 0.35
N LYS A 25 8.02 -0.85 -0.65
CA LYS A 25 7.67 -1.68 -1.81
C LYS A 25 7.57 -3.16 -1.43
N ASP A 26 8.55 -3.68 -0.70
CA ASP A 26 8.55 -5.07 -0.22
C ASP A 26 7.31 -5.38 0.65
N CYS A 27 6.83 -4.40 1.43
CA CYS A 27 5.60 -4.49 2.23
C CYS A 27 4.30 -4.15 1.47
N GLY A 28 4.36 -3.83 0.17
CA GLY A 28 3.17 -3.53 -0.63
C GLY A 28 2.49 -2.20 -0.30
N ILE A 29 3.17 -1.25 0.36
CA ILE A 29 2.58 0.02 0.79
C ILE A 29 2.55 1.05 -0.34
N THR A 30 3.61 1.09 -1.16
CA THR A 30 3.79 2.11 -2.22
C THR A 30 3.83 1.50 -3.62
N VAL A 31 3.36 0.26 -3.77
CA VAL A 31 3.33 -0.42 -5.08
C VAL A 31 2.28 0.20 -6.00
N SER A 32 2.53 0.15 -7.30
CA SER A 32 1.59 0.64 -8.31
C SER A 32 0.27 -0.12 -8.29
N LEU A 33 -0.84 0.61 -8.45
CA LEU A 33 -2.20 0.06 -8.45
C LEU A 33 -2.50 -0.76 -9.72
N ASP A 34 -1.76 -0.51 -10.81
CA ASP A 34 -1.87 -1.26 -12.07
C ASP A 34 -1.23 -2.65 -12.01
N GLY A 35 -0.55 -2.97 -10.90
CA GLY A 35 0.10 -4.25 -10.67
C GLY A 35 1.47 -4.43 -11.33
N SER A 36 2.02 -3.39 -11.97
CA SER A 36 3.35 -3.43 -12.60
C SER A 36 4.50 -3.69 -11.62
N GLU A 37 4.27 -3.51 -10.31
CA GLU A 37 5.25 -3.69 -9.25
C GLU A 37 4.87 -4.79 -8.25
N ASP A 38 3.87 -5.63 -8.54
CA ASP A 38 3.43 -6.68 -7.62
C ASP A 38 4.51 -7.75 -7.37
N ASP A 39 5.48 -7.89 -8.28
CA ASP A 39 6.64 -8.77 -8.12
C ASP A 39 7.65 -8.26 -7.09
N MET A 40 7.59 -6.97 -6.76
CA MET A 40 8.44 -6.36 -5.72
C MET A 40 7.98 -6.74 -4.31
N ILE A 41 6.70 -7.11 -4.14
CA ILE A 41 6.13 -7.48 -2.85
C ILE A 41 6.80 -8.76 -2.34
N HIS A 42 7.43 -8.67 -1.17
CA HIS A 42 8.25 -9.75 -0.61
C HIS A 42 7.42 -11.03 -0.38
N CYS A 43 6.18 -10.88 0.08
CA CYS A 43 5.29 -12.01 0.35
C CYS A 43 5.04 -12.90 -0.87
N PHE A 44 5.09 -12.31 -2.08
CA PHE A 44 4.72 -12.99 -3.31
C PHE A 44 5.90 -13.54 -4.12
N LYS A 45 7.12 -13.43 -3.59
CA LYS A 45 8.32 -14.01 -4.23
C LYS A 45 8.24 -15.53 -4.21
N GLN A 46 9.02 -16.21 -5.06
CA GLN A 46 8.97 -17.67 -5.27
C GLN A 46 9.11 -18.53 -3.99
N HIS A 47 9.77 -17.98 -2.96
CA HIS A 47 9.93 -18.61 -1.64
C HIS A 47 9.33 -17.76 -0.51
N GLY A 48 8.44 -16.84 -0.87
CA GLY A 48 7.72 -16.01 0.05
C GLY A 48 6.60 -16.78 0.76
N PRO A 49 6.05 -16.22 1.84
CA PRO A 49 4.95 -16.81 2.60
C PRO A 49 3.65 -17.00 1.79
N VAL A 50 3.48 -16.30 0.67
CA VAL A 50 2.25 -16.34 -0.16
C VAL A 50 2.62 -16.42 -1.65
N PRO A 51 3.10 -17.57 -2.15
CA PRO A 51 3.57 -17.72 -3.53
C PRO A 51 2.52 -17.38 -4.59
N GLU A 52 1.25 -17.67 -4.33
CA GLU A 52 0.10 -17.38 -5.20
C GLU A 52 -0.45 -15.96 -5.05
N GLY A 53 0.14 -15.14 -4.16
CA GLY A 53 -0.45 -13.86 -3.76
C GLY A 53 -0.58 -12.83 -4.88
N ARG A 54 0.27 -12.90 -5.93
CA ARG A 54 0.12 -12.05 -7.13
C ARG A 54 -1.17 -12.33 -7.88
N GLU A 55 -1.54 -13.61 -8.01
CA GLU A 55 -2.77 -13.96 -8.71
C GLU A 55 -3.99 -13.56 -7.88
N MET A 56 -3.96 -13.85 -6.58
CA MET A 56 -5.03 -13.46 -5.65
C MET A 56 -5.25 -11.93 -5.66
N LEU A 57 -4.17 -11.14 -5.68
CA LEU A 57 -4.27 -9.68 -5.72
C LEU A 57 -4.84 -9.20 -7.07
N ARG A 58 -4.46 -9.82 -8.17
CA ARG A 58 -5.01 -9.52 -9.50
C ARG A 58 -6.52 -9.81 -9.56
N GLU A 59 -6.95 -10.97 -9.09
CA GLU A 59 -8.36 -11.35 -9.04
C GLU A 59 -9.17 -10.39 -8.17
N ALA A 60 -8.64 -10.01 -6.99
CA ALA A 60 -9.30 -9.06 -6.11
C ALA A 60 -9.47 -7.67 -6.75
N ARG A 61 -8.48 -7.20 -7.52
CA ARG A 61 -8.60 -5.93 -8.27
C ARG A 61 -9.67 -6.00 -9.35
N ILE A 62 -9.77 -7.11 -10.08
CA ILE A 62 -10.82 -7.32 -11.09
C ILE A 62 -12.19 -7.31 -10.42
N ALA A 63 -12.37 -8.10 -9.35
CA ALA A 63 -13.62 -8.15 -8.60
C ALA A 63 -14.04 -6.77 -8.06
N ASN A 64 -13.09 -6.00 -7.53
CA ASN A 64 -13.37 -4.64 -7.04
C ASN A 64 -13.72 -3.66 -8.18
N ALA A 65 -13.08 -3.77 -9.34
CA ALA A 65 -13.42 -2.95 -10.50
C ALA A 65 -14.82 -3.28 -11.06
N GLU A 66 -15.22 -4.55 -11.02
CA GLU A 66 -16.57 -4.97 -11.39
C GLU A 66 -17.62 -4.42 -10.41
N ILE A 67 -17.31 -4.39 -9.10
CA ILE A 67 -18.19 -3.79 -8.08
C ILE A 67 -18.38 -2.29 -8.32
N ASP A 68 -17.30 -1.55 -8.60
CA ASP A 68 -17.33 -0.10 -8.87
C ASP A 68 -18.23 0.25 -10.07
N LEU A 69 -18.20 -0.57 -11.13
CA LEU A 69 -19.06 -0.41 -12.31
C LEU A 69 -20.55 -0.74 -12.06
N THR A 70 -20.86 -1.42 -10.96
CA THR A 70 -22.23 -1.82 -10.60
C THR A 70 -22.86 -0.94 -9.52
N ASN A 71 -22.10 -0.03 -8.94
CA ASN A 71 -22.62 0.95 -7.99
C ASN A 71 -23.20 2.14 -8.76
N GLU A 72 -24.49 2.44 -8.57
CA GLU A 72 -25.06 3.74 -8.92
C GLU A 72 -24.29 4.82 -8.14
N PRO A 73 -23.97 5.98 -8.74
CA PRO A 73 -23.23 7.03 -8.04
C PRO A 73 -23.99 7.41 -6.76
N GLU A 74 -23.31 7.37 -5.62
CA GLU A 74 -23.85 7.90 -4.37
C GLU A 74 -24.21 9.37 -4.60
N GLU A 75 -25.50 9.70 -4.50
CA GLU A 75 -25.95 11.10 -4.51
C GLU A 75 -25.30 11.81 -3.32
N ASP A 76 -24.39 12.75 -3.63
CA ASP A 76 -23.85 13.71 -2.67
C ASP A 76 -25.02 14.55 -2.13
N LEU A 77 -25.61 14.08 -1.02
CA LEU A 77 -26.55 14.85 -0.21
C LEU A 77 -25.75 15.95 0.49
N GLY A 78 -25.40 16.98 -0.29
CA GLY A 78 -24.63 18.13 0.15
C GLY A 78 -25.18 18.64 1.49
N GLU A 79 -24.31 18.65 2.50
CA GLU A 79 -24.64 19.18 3.81
C GLU A 79 -24.94 20.68 3.65
N ASN A 80 -26.24 20.98 3.63
CA ASN A 80 -26.76 22.33 3.52
C ASN A 80 -26.57 23.02 4.89
N TYR A 81 -25.38 23.57 5.12
CA TYR A 81 -25.15 24.46 6.25
C TYR A 81 -25.81 25.81 5.94
N GLU A 82 -27.10 25.92 6.24
CA GLU A 82 -27.78 27.22 6.29
C GLU A 82 -27.36 27.99 7.54
N ASN A 83 -27.01 29.27 7.30
CA ASN A 83 -26.42 30.28 8.20
C ASN A 83 -27.22 30.56 9.49
#